data_AF-A0A931VHE2-F1
#
_entry.id   AF-A0A931VHE2-F1
#
_cell.length_a   1.000
_cell.length_b   1.000
_cell.length_c   1.000
_cell.angle_alpha   90.00
_cell.angle_beta   90.00
_cell.angle_gamma   90.00
#
_symmetry.space_group_name_H-M   'P 1'
#
loop_
_entity.id
_entity.type
_entity.pdbx_description
1 polymer ?
#
loop_
_entity_poly.entity_id
_entity_poly.type
_entity_poly.pdbx_seq_one_letter_code
_entity_poly.pdbx_strand_id
1 'polypeptide(L)'
;MVDEMATVLEPSPMSDFVETKYVRDITNRALSYVKAGFPVHFRGTSGTGKTTIAMHIAGKIGRPVVIMHGDEEFTTSDLVGGEYGYRIRKVVDRFISRVLKTEEDMVKRWVDNRLTVACKYGFTLIYDEFTRSRPEANNILLSILQEKMMDLPVGRGGEEPYLKVAPDFTAIFTSNPEEYAGVHKSQDALRDRMITMDLDYFDCDTEVAITQSKSGLSKSDAEIIVSIVRDLRKSGECEFAPTIRGCIMIAKTLKVQNLTPAGANGTFTQVCQDILASETSRIGSRTNQGRIKEIVKELIEKYGKRRGHVK
;
A
#
# COMPACT_ATOMS: atom_id res chain seq x y z
N MET A 1 -5.73 -27.20 1.98
CA MET A 1 -5.88 -26.78 0.56
C MET A 1 -6.93 -25.70 0.38
N VAL A 2 -8.23 -25.91 0.61
CA VAL A 2 -9.26 -24.86 0.34
C VAL A 2 -9.13 -23.61 1.24
N ASP A 3 -8.67 -23.78 2.48
CA ASP A 3 -8.58 -22.68 3.47
C ASP A 3 -7.31 -21.80 3.30
N GLU A 4 -6.20 -22.39 2.83
CA GLU A 4 -4.91 -21.68 2.63
C GLU A 4 -4.95 -20.70 1.44
N MET A 5 -5.79 -20.95 0.43
CA MET A 5 -5.84 -20.16 -0.80
C MET A 5 -6.80 -18.97 -0.76
N ALA A 6 -7.58 -18.80 0.31
CA ALA A 6 -8.58 -17.73 0.41
C ALA A 6 -7.96 -16.31 0.44
N THR A 7 -6.67 -16.19 0.77
CA THR A 7 -5.94 -14.92 0.88
C THR A 7 -5.06 -14.59 -0.32
N VAL A 8 -5.06 -15.47 -1.34
CA VAL A 8 -4.23 -15.36 -2.54
C VAL A 8 -5.03 -14.65 -3.63
N LEU A 9 -4.47 -13.56 -4.15
CA LEU A 9 -5.06 -12.80 -5.23
C LEU A 9 -4.46 -13.24 -6.56
N GLU A 10 -5.30 -13.49 -7.56
CA GLU A 10 -4.82 -13.62 -8.93
C GLU A 10 -4.47 -12.24 -9.49
N PRO A 11 -3.30 -12.08 -10.12
CA PRO A 11 -2.90 -10.81 -10.70
C PRO A 11 -3.78 -10.47 -11.91
N SER A 12 -4.80 -9.63 -11.70
CA SER A 12 -5.55 -9.01 -12.80
C SER A 12 -4.97 -7.63 -13.14
N PRO A 13 -4.77 -7.28 -14.43
CA PRO A 13 -4.42 -5.91 -14.81
C PRO A 13 -5.48 -4.95 -14.28
N MET A 14 -5.06 -3.92 -13.53
CA MET A 14 -5.98 -2.86 -13.14
C MET A 14 -6.48 -2.14 -14.40
N SER A 15 -7.79 -2.21 -14.68
CA SER A 15 -8.42 -1.60 -15.86
C SER A 15 -8.15 -0.11 -16.01
N ASP A 16 -7.93 0.56 -14.89
CA ASP A 16 -7.77 2.02 -14.80
C ASP A 16 -6.32 2.43 -14.52
N PHE A 17 -5.35 1.55 -14.78
CA PHE A 17 -3.94 1.86 -14.56
C PHE A 17 -3.41 2.71 -15.70
N VAL A 18 -2.90 3.89 -15.37
CA VAL A 18 -2.32 4.82 -16.35
C VAL A 18 -0.83 4.55 -16.47
N GLU A 19 -0.42 4.00 -17.61
CA GLU A 19 0.98 3.74 -17.91
C GLU A 19 1.57 4.87 -18.77
N THR A 20 2.12 5.88 -18.11
CA THR A 20 2.92 6.92 -18.76
C THR A 20 4.39 6.47 -18.93
N LYS A 21 5.19 7.25 -19.66
CA LYS A 21 6.63 7.00 -19.80
C LYS A 21 7.33 6.93 -18.43
N TYR A 22 7.01 7.87 -17.53
CA TYR A 22 7.56 7.90 -16.18
C TYR A 22 7.25 6.62 -15.39
N VAL A 23 5.99 6.19 -15.39
CA VAL A 23 5.55 4.97 -14.70
C VAL A 23 6.18 3.72 -15.33
N ARG A 24 6.30 3.69 -16.66
CA ARG A 24 6.92 2.58 -17.40
C ARG A 24 8.40 2.45 -17.05
N ASP A 25 9.14 3.55 -16.96
CA ASP A 25 10.57 3.54 -16.64
C ASP A 25 10.82 2.99 -15.22
N ILE A 26 10.01 3.43 -14.23
CA ILE A 26 10.04 2.89 -12.86
C ILE A 26 9.72 1.40 -12.85
N THR A 27 8.64 1.01 -13.55
CA THR A 27 8.18 -0.38 -13.62
C THR A 27 9.25 -1.29 -14.24
N ASN A 28 9.90 -0.85 -15.32
CA ASN A 28 10.94 -1.61 -16.01
C ASN A 28 12.19 -1.81 -15.13
N ARG A 29 12.59 -0.77 -14.39
CA ARG A 29 13.69 -0.85 -13.41
C ARG A 29 13.35 -1.84 -12.30
N ALA A 30 12.16 -1.73 -11.72
CA ALA A 30 11.69 -2.63 -10.68
C ALA A 30 11.66 -4.09 -11.15
N LEU A 31 11.11 -4.36 -12.34
CA LEU A 31 11.10 -5.69 -12.93
C LEU A 31 12.51 -6.23 -13.19
N SER A 32 13.46 -5.38 -13.56
CA SER A 32 14.86 -5.78 -13.75
C SER A 32 15.51 -6.22 -12.44
N TYR A 33 15.25 -5.50 -11.34
CA TYR A 33 15.72 -5.87 -10.00
C TYR A 33 15.11 -7.19 -9.51
N VAL A 34 13.79 -7.36 -9.71
CA VAL A 34 13.09 -8.61 -9.40
C VAL A 34 13.68 -9.78 -10.20
N LYS A 35 13.93 -9.60 -11.51
CA LYS A 35 14.55 -10.63 -12.36
C LYS A 35 15.97 -10.98 -11.94
N ALA A 36 16.70 -10.03 -11.34
CA ALA A 36 18.01 -10.26 -10.76
C ALA A 36 17.95 -10.95 -9.38
N GLY A 37 16.76 -11.24 -8.87
CA GLY A 37 16.55 -11.93 -7.59
C GLY A 37 16.53 -11.01 -6.37
N PHE A 38 16.54 -9.70 -6.58
CA PHE A 38 16.53 -8.72 -5.48
C PHE A 38 15.10 -8.30 -5.11
N PRO A 39 14.78 -8.26 -3.80
CA PRO A 39 13.55 -7.66 -3.32
C PRO A 39 13.53 -6.16 -3.64
N VAL A 40 12.35 -5.64 -3.95
CA VAL A 40 12.15 -4.25 -4.31
C VAL A 40 11.42 -3.51 -3.19
N HIS A 41 11.85 -2.29 -2.90
CA HIS A 41 11.24 -1.44 -1.91
C HIS A 41 10.93 -0.06 -2.47
N PHE A 42 9.69 0.38 -2.36
CA PHE A 42 9.23 1.70 -2.74
C PHE A 42 9.09 2.61 -1.52
N ARG A 43 9.95 3.60 -1.43
CA ARG A 43 9.92 4.60 -0.35
C ARG A 43 9.37 5.91 -0.88
N GLY A 44 8.42 6.52 -0.19
CA GLY A 44 7.86 7.82 -0.60
C GLY A 44 6.69 8.25 0.28
N THR A 45 6.25 9.50 0.18
CA THR A 45 5.16 10.02 1.01
C THR A 45 3.84 9.27 0.77
N SER A 46 2.91 9.32 1.73
CA SER A 46 1.58 8.71 1.53
C SER A 46 0.90 9.37 0.32
N GLY A 47 0.15 8.59 -0.45
CA GLY A 47 -0.57 9.12 -1.63
C GLY A 47 0.25 9.26 -2.92
N THR A 48 1.53 8.87 -2.97
CA THR A 48 2.33 8.82 -4.23
C THR A 48 2.08 7.59 -5.11
N GLY A 49 1.12 6.73 -4.75
CA GLY A 49 0.74 5.57 -5.58
C GLY A 49 1.68 4.35 -5.48
N LYS A 50 2.48 4.25 -4.41
CA LYS A 50 3.41 3.12 -4.15
C LYS A 50 2.73 1.76 -4.24
N THR A 51 1.63 1.58 -3.51
CA THR A 51 0.83 0.35 -3.50
C THR A 51 0.28 0.03 -4.90
N THR A 52 -0.18 1.04 -5.64
CA THR A 52 -0.68 0.90 -7.02
C THR A 52 0.43 0.43 -7.97
N ILE A 53 1.65 0.97 -7.85
CA ILE A 53 2.81 0.54 -8.64
C ILE A 53 3.22 -0.89 -8.26
N ALA A 54 3.25 -1.22 -6.97
CA ALA A 54 3.55 -2.57 -6.49
C ALA A 54 2.56 -3.61 -7.06
N MET A 55 1.26 -3.31 -7.02
CA MET A 55 0.22 -4.15 -7.62
C MET A 55 0.39 -4.29 -9.13
N HIS A 56 0.75 -3.21 -9.84
CA HIS A 56 0.99 -3.25 -11.28
C HIS A 56 2.19 -4.13 -11.64
N ILE A 57 3.29 -4.04 -10.87
CA ILE A 57 4.48 -4.88 -11.06
C ILE A 57 4.15 -6.34 -10.79
N ALA A 58 3.43 -6.65 -9.70
CA ALA A 58 2.98 -8.01 -9.40
C ALA A 58 2.07 -8.57 -10.52
N GLY A 59 1.20 -7.71 -11.07
CA GLY A 59 0.43 -7.96 -12.27
C GLY A 59 1.28 -8.42 -13.46
N LYS A 60 2.39 -7.70 -13.72
CA LYS A 60 3.34 -8.00 -14.80
C LYS A 60 4.24 -9.21 -14.53
N ILE A 61 4.48 -9.56 -13.27
CA ILE A 61 5.17 -10.80 -12.89
C ILE A 61 4.31 -12.02 -13.23
N GLY A 62 2.98 -11.89 -13.21
CA GLY A 62 2.05 -12.94 -13.63
C GLY A 62 1.99 -14.12 -12.66
N ARG A 63 2.30 -13.90 -11.38
CA ARG A 63 2.24 -14.89 -10.31
C ARG A 63 1.17 -14.51 -9.29
N PRO A 64 0.58 -15.49 -8.57
CA PRO A 64 -0.34 -15.19 -7.49
C PRO A 64 0.28 -14.22 -6.48
N VAL A 65 -0.54 -13.34 -5.93
CA VAL A 65 -0.11 -12.22 -5.10
C VAL A 65 -0.69 -12.37 -3.70
N VAL A 66 0.16 -12.19 -2.71
CA VAL A 66 -0.25 -12.08 -1.31
C VAL A 66 0.03 -10.65 -0.87
N ILE A 67 -1.00 -9.93 -0.47
CA ILE A 67 -0.86 -8.56 0.06
C ILE A 67 -0.79 -8.64 1.58
N MET A 68 0.04 -7.83 2.23
CA MET A 68 0.06 -7.64 3.67
C MET A 68 0.15 -6.14 3.93
N HIS A 69 -0.51 -5.66 4.98
CA HIS A 69 -0.48 -4.26 5.37
C HIS A 69 0.20 -4.15 6.73
N GLY A 70 1.08 -3.18 6.91
CA GLY A 70 1.74 -2.94 8.18
C GLY A 70 0.73 -2.58 9.27
N ASP A 71 0.84 -3.27 10.39
CA ASP A 71 0.04 -3.06 11.59
C ASP A 71 0.94 -3.12 12.82
N GLU A 72 0.73 -2.19 13.76
CA GLU A 72 1.46 -2.09 15.03
C GLU A 72 1.10 -3.22 16.00
N GLU A 73 -0.05 -3.88 15.79
CA GLU A 73 -0.49 -5.02 16.59
C GLU A 73 0.08 -6.35 16.07
N PHE A 74 0.69 -6.37 14.87
CA PHE A 74 1.22 -7.61 14.30
C PHE A 74 2.32 -8.23 15.16
N THR A 75 2.10 -9.49 15.47
CA THR A 75 3.09 -10.39 16.06
C THR A 75 3.69 -11.30 14.99
N THR A 76 4.80 -11.96 15.29
CA THR A 76 5.41 -12.93 14.37
C THR A 76 4.43 -14.05 13.99
N SER A 77 3.55 -14.47 14.90
CA SER A 77 2.52 -15.47 14.62
C SER A 77 1.50 -15.01 13.57
N ASP A 78 1.24 -13.71 13.47
CA ASP A 78 0.32 -13.14 12.47
C ASP A 78 0.94 -13.09 11.06
N LEU A 79 2.27 -13.13 10.97
CA LEU A 79 2.96 -13.22 9.69
C LEU A 79 3.11 -14.68 9.24
N VAL A 80 3.50 -15.57 10.17
CA VAL A 80 3.91 -16.95 9.88
C VAL A 80 2.75 -17.94 9.96
N GLY A 81 1.87 -17.78 10.93
CA GLY A 81 0.94 -18.82 11.34
C GLY A 81 0.85 -18.88 12.85
N GLY A 82 -0.32 -19.28 13.32
CA GLY A 82 -0.60 -19.50 14.73
C GLY A 82 -1.30 -20.83 14.93
N GLU A 83 -1.33 -21.27 16.18
CA GLU A 83 -2.17 -22.39 16.58
C GLU A 83 -3.64 -21.92 16.60
N TYR A 84 -4.40 -22.24 15.55
CA TYR A 84 -5.82 -21.92 15.48
C TYR A 84 -6.66 -23.19 15.56
N GLY A 85 -7.43 -23.31 16.65
CA GLY A 85 -8.45 -24.34 16.84
C GLY A 85 -7.99 -25.54 17.65
N TYR A 86 -8.92 -26.05 18.46
CA TYR A 86 -8.78 -27.29 19.22
C TYR A 86 -9.75 -28.31 18.63
N ARG A 87 -9.26 -29.46 18.16
CA ARG A 87 -10.15 -30.60 17.90
C ARG A 87 -10.30 -31.37 19.20
N ILE A 88 -11.39 -31.16 19.93
CA ILE A 88 -11.71 -31.95 21.13
C ILE A 88 -12.28 -33.29 20.66
N ARG A 89 -11.54 -34.38 20.83
CA ARG A 89 -12.08 -35.74 20.65
C ARG A 89 -12.54 -36.23 22.03
N LYS A 90 -13.86 -36.25 22.27
CA LYS A 90 -14.44 -36.91 23.44
C LYS A 90 -14.72 -38.38 23.12
N VAL A 91 -13.97 -39.28 23.75
CA VAL A 91 -14.30 -40.71 23.75
C VAL A 91 -15.11 -40.98 25.02
N VAL A 92 -16.38 -41.39 24.85
CA VAL A 92 -17.25 -41.81 25.95
C VAL A 92 -17.27 -43.32 25.99
N ASP A 93 -16.54 -43.91 26.94
CA ASP A 93 -16.58 -45.35 27.16
C ASP A 93 -17.89 -45.73 27.86
N ARG A 94 -18.64 -46.69 27.29
CA ARG A 94 -19.99 -47.08 27.75
C ARG A 94 -20.03 -48.47 28.40
N PHE A 95 -18.89 -49.05 28.76
CA PHE A 95 -18.81 -50.44 29.24
C PHE A 95 -18.95 -50.64 30.75
N ILE A 96 -18.93 -49.59 31.59
CA ILE A 96 -19.15 -49.74 33.05
C ILE A 96 -20.12 -48.65 33.53
N SER A 97 -21.27 -49.06 34.07
CA SER A 97 -22.42 -48.20 34.44
C SER A 97 -22.18 -47.19 35.57
N ARG A 98 -20.93 -46.96 36.02
CA ARG A 98 -20.61 -46.06 37.13
C ARG A 98 -19.38 -45.16 36.99
N VAL A 99 -18.67 -45.17 35.85
CA VAL A 99 -17.54 -44.24 35.63
C VAL A 99 -17.58 -43.70 34.20
N LEU A 100 -17.86 -42.40 34.06
CA LEU A 100 -17.66 -41.66 32.82
C LEU A 100 -16.17 -41.30 32.72
N LYS A 101 -15.39 -42.08 31.97
CA LYS A 101 -14.05 -41.64 31.55
C LYS A 101 -14.23 -40.81 30.28
N THR A 102 -13.95 -39.52 30.38
CA THR A 102 -13.90 -38.62 29.21
C THR A 102 -12.44 -38.37 28.92
N GLU A 103 -11.91 -38.95 27.86
CA GLU A 103 -10.62 -38.52 27.31
C GLU A 103 -10.89 -37.33 26.37
N GLU A 104 -10.26 -36.19 26.64
CA GLU A 104 -10.24 -35.02 25.76
C GLU A 104 -8.87 -34.94 25.10
N ASP A 105 -8.73 -35.49 23.88
CA ASP A 105 -7.54 -35.20 23.07
C ASP A 105 -7.69 -33.79 22.51
N MET A 106 -6.79 -32.88 22.87
CA MET A 106 -6.66 -31.56 22.25
C MET A 106 -5.56 -31.60 21.19
N VAL A 107 -5.94 -31.75 19.92
CA VAL A 107 -5.00 -31.56 18.82
C VAL A 107 -5.11 -30.12 18.33
N LYS A 108 -4.06 -29.34 18.56
CA LYS A 108 -3.92 -27.98 18.01
C LYS A 108 -3.56 -28.09 16.53
N ARG A 109 -4.28 -27.37 15.66
CA ARG A 109 -3.99 -27.34 14.22
C ARG A 109 -3.22 -26.07 13.88
N TRP A 110 -2.05 -26.25 13.27
CA TRP A 110 -1.30 -25.16 12.69
C TRP A 110 -2.01 -24.65 11.43
N VAL A 111 -2.17 -23.34 11.31
CA VAL A 111 -2.69 -22.70 10.10
C VAL A 111 -1.59 -21.81 9.54
N ASP A 112 -1.08 -22.18 8.35
CA ASP A 112 -0.10 -21.39 7.61
C ASP A 112 -0.73 -20.02 7.27
N ASN A 113 -0.07 -18.93 7.67
CA ASN A 113 -0.54 -17.59 7.38
C ASN A 113 0.05 -17.07 6.05
N ARG A 114 -0.34 -15.85 5.66
CA ARG A 114 -0.09 -15.23 4.35
C ARG A 114 1.37 -15.32 3.91
N LEU A 115 2.33 -15.06 4.80
CA LEU A 115 3.76 -15.10 4.48
C LEU A 115 4.24 -16.53 4.18
N THR A 116 3.81 -17.51 4.97
CA THR A 116 4.17 -18.92 4.82
C THR A 116 3.66 -19.49 3.51
N VAL A 117 2.40 -19.17 3.15
CA VAL A 117 1.82 -19.55 1.86
C VAL A 117 2.64 -18.95 0.72
N ALA A 118 2.98 -17.65 0.79
CA ALA A 118 3.77 -17.01 -0.25
C ALA A 118 5.17 -17.63 -0.41
N CYS A 119 5.86 -17.92 0.71
CA CYS A 119 7.19 -18.54 0.69
C CYS A 119 7.15 -19.97 0.15
N LYS A 120 6.15 -20.76 0.55
CA LYS A 120 5.99 -22.18 0.18
C LYS A 120 5.68 -22.37 -1.30
N TYR A 121 4.81 -21.53 -1.86
CA TYR A 121 4.36 -21.65 -3.26
C TYR A 121 5.06 -20.69 -4.24
N GLY A 122 5.97 -19.83 -3.77
CA GLY A 122 6.72 -18.91 -4.63
C GLY A 122 5.88 -17.76 -5.17
N PHE A 123 4.94 -17.26 -4.37
CA PHE A 123 4.08 -16.16 -4.74
C PHE A 123 4.78 -14.80 -4.62
N THR A 124 4.15 -13.77 -5.19
CA THR A 124 4.60 -12.39 -5.01
C THR A 124 4.00 -11.84 -3.72
N LEU A 125 4.85 -11.52 -2.75
CA LEU A 125 4.46 -10.80 -1.54
C LEU A 125 4.49 -9.29 -1.81
N ILE A 126 3.40 -8.60 -1.52
CA ILE A 126 3.35 -7.14 -1.42
C ILE A 126 3.15 -6.80 0.05
N TYR A 127 4.15 -6.21 0.70
CA TYR A 127 4.05 -5.74 2.06
C TYR A 127 3.99 -4.21 2.08
N ASP A 128 2.78 -3.69 2.22
CA ASP A 128 2.46 -2.27 2.21
C ASP A 128 2.67 -1.64 3.60
N GLU A 129 3.32 -0.49 3.67
CA GLU A 129 3.61 0.25 4.91
C GLU A 129 4.29 -0.62 5.99
N PHE A 130 5.27 -1.46 5.61
CA PHE A 130 5.90 -2.44 6.53
C PHE A 130 6.58 -1.77 7.76
N THR A 131 6.89 -0.48 7.66
CA THR A 131 7.46 0.34 8.75
C THR A 131 6.49 0.53 9.92
N ARG A 132 5.19 0.36 9.70
CA ARG A 132 4.16 0.41 10.76
C ARG A 132 4.17 -0.85 11.62
N SER A 133 4.71 -1.96 11.10
CA SER A 133 4.84 -3.18 11.89
C SER A 133 6.03 -3.16 12.82
N ARG A 134 5.87 -3.86 13.95
CA ARG A 134 6.89 -3.98 14.96
C ARG A 134 8.18 -4.58 14.39
N PRO A 135 9.37 -4.10 14.80
CA PRO A 135 10.62 -4.63 14.28
C PRO A 135 10.79 -6.14 14.56
N GLU A 136 10.23 -6.65 15.66
CA GLU A 136 10.25 -8.07 16.00
C GLU A 136 9.48 -8.93 14.98
N ALA A 137 8.36 -8.41 14.47
CA ALA A 137 7.60 -9.08 13.41
C ALA A 137 8.41 -9.10 12.10
N ASN A 138 9.09 -7.99 11.80
CA ASN A 138 9.91 -7.83 10.59
C ASN A 138 11.19 -8.69 10.58
N ASN A 139 11.69 -9.16 11.72
CA ASN A 139 12.91 -9.97 11.80
C ASN A 139 12.86 -11.24 10.96
N ILE A 140 11.69 -11.87 10.81
CA ILE A 140 11.57 -13.09 10.00
C ILE A 140 11.84 -12.87 8.52
N LEU A 141 11.61 -11.66 8.03
CA LEU A 141 11.91 -11.29 6.66
C LEU A 141 13.43 -11.28 6.42
N LEU A 142 14.26 -11.11 7.46
CA LEU A 142 15.71 -11.15 7.33
C LEU A 142 16.17 -12.53 6.84
N SER A 143 15.72 -13.59 7.51
CA SER A 143 16.03 -14.99 7.15
C SER A 143 15.48 -15.32 5.75
N ILE A 144 14.26 -14.88 5.44
CA ILE A 144 13.60 -15.15 4.15
C ILE A 144 14.37 -14.50 2.98
N LEU A 145 14.76 -13.24 3.11
CA LEU A 145 15.39 -12.48 2.04
C LEU A 145 16.87 -12.85 1.86
N GLN A 146 17.59 -13.17 2.93
CA GLN A 146 19.02 -13.48 2.89
C GLN A 146 19.31 -14.97 2.69
N GLU A 147 18.67 -15.83 3.47
CA GLU A 147 19.00 -17.25 3.54
C GLU A 147 18.05 -18.13 2.72
N LYS A 148 16.97 -17.53 2.18
CA LYS A 148 15.87 -18.26 1.52
C LYS A 148 15.31 -19.37 2.41
N MET A 149 15.29 -19.11 3.71
CA MET A 149 14.73 -19.97 4.74
C MET A 149 13.84 -19.17 5.66
N MET A 150 12.79 -19.80 6.16
CA MET A 150 11.84 -19.21 7.07
C MET A 150 11.79 -20.03 8.35
N ASP A 151 12.07 -19.38 9.48
CA ASP A 151 12.01 -19.99 10.80
C ASP A 151 10.56 -20.17 11.22
N LEU A 152 10.15 -21.41 11.45
CA LEU A 152 8.81 -21.72 11.94
C LEU A 152 8.83 -21.89 13.46
N PRO A 153 7.86 -21.32 14.20
CA PRO A 153 7.85 -21.42 15.65
C PRO A 153 7.60 -22.86 16.12
N VAL A 154 8.17 -23.17 17.28
CA VAL A 154 8.28 -24.52 17.87
C VAL A 154 6.92 -24.98 18.43
N GLY A 155 6.00 -25.36 17.55
CA GLY A 155 4.66 -25.88 17.88
C GLY A 155 4.05 -26.77 16.78
N ARG A 156 4.71 -26.85 15.62
CA ARG A 156 4.36 -27.71 14.49
C ARG A 156 4.75 -29.15 14.85
N GLY A 157 3.84 -29.90 15.45
CA GLY A 157 4.10 -31.28 15.89
C GLY A 157 4.77 -32.14 14.81
N GLY A 158 6.08 -32.39 14.96
CA GLY A 158 6.88 -33.27 14.11
C GLY A 158 7.31 -32.73 12.74
N GLU A 159 7.02 -31.47 12.40
CA GLU A 159 7.46 -30.88 11.12
C GLU A 159 8.80 -30.13 11.25
N GLU A 160 9.56 -30.04 10.15
CA GLU A 160 10.87 -29.39 10.13
C GLU A 160 10.78 -27.94 10.65
N PRO A 161 11.72 -27.50 11.51
CA PRO A 161 11.70 -26.17 12.12
C PRO A 161 11.96 -25.03 11.11
N TYR A 162 12.29 -25.38 9.87
CA TYR A 162 12.61 -24.45 8.80
C TYR A 162 11.78 -24.78 7.55
N LEU A 163 11.24 -23.74 6.91
CA LEU A 163 10.63 -23.83 5.60
C LEU A 163 11.60 -23.25 4.56
N LYS A 164 11.96 -24.06 3.56
CA LYS A 164 12.72 -23.57 2.40
C LYS A 164 11.83 -22.69 1.53
N VAL A 165 12.28 -21.46 1.27
CA VAL A 165 11.57 -20.50 0.43
C VAL A 165 11.71 -20.92 -1.04
N ALA A 166 10.59 -20.93 -1.76
CA ALA A 166 10.59 -21.24 -3.19
C ALA A 166 11.47 -20.25 -3.97
N PRO A 167 12.20 -20.70 -5.01
CA PRO A 167 13.11 -19.83 -5.77
C PRO A 167 12.36 -18.69 -6.49
N ASP A 168 11.09 -18.90 -6.81
CA ASP A 168 10.23 -17.93 -7.50
C ASP A 168 9.60 -16.87 -6.58
N PHE A 169 9.78 -17.00 -5.26
CA PHE A 169 9.30 -16.04 -4.28
C PHE A 169 9.88 -14.66 -4.56
N THR A 170 8.98 -13.69 -4.70
CA THR A 170 9.33 -12.28 -4.94
C THR A 170 8.68 -11.43 -3.86
N ALA A 171 9.40 -10.45 -3.33
CA ALA A 171 8.88 -9.53 -2.34
C ALA A 171 9.00 -8.07 -2.81
N ILE A 172 7.89 -7.34 -2.66
CA ILE A 172 7.77 -5.92 -2.94
C ILE A 172 7.30 -5.22 -1.67
N PHE A 173 8.07 -4.25 -1.20
CA PHE A 173 7.80 -3.51 0.04
C PHE A 173 7.42 -2.07 -0.26
N THR A 174 6.62 -1.44 0.59
CA THR A 174 6.41 0.00 0.58
C THR A 174 6.61 0.61 1.97
N SER A 175 7.12 1.84 2.04
CA SER A 175 7.22 2.59 3.30
C SER A 175 7.00 4.09 3.11
N ASN A 176 6.64 4.76 4.21
CA ASN A 176 6.56 6.20 4.31
C ASN A 176 7.80 6.73 5.06
N PRO A 177 8.60 7.66 4.49
CA PRO A 177 9.78 8.20 5.15
C PRO A 177 9.48 8.94 6.46
N GLU A 178 8.29 9.50 6.65
CA GLU A 178 7.92 10.17 7.91
C GLU A 178 7.75 9.20 9.09
N GLU A 179 7.26 7.99 8.82
CA GLU A 179 7.16 6.92 9.83
C GLU A 179 8.52 6.32 10.18
N TYR A 180 9.50 6.53 9.31
CA TYR A 180 10.88 6.09 9.52
C TYR A 180 11.64 6.98 10.50
N ALA A 181 11.19 8.23 10.71
CA ALA A 181 11.86 9.22 11.54
C ALA A 181 11.67 8.92 13.04
N GLY A 182 12.26 7.83 13.52
CA GLY A 182 12.29 7.52 14.96
C GLY A 182 12.40 6.04 15.34
N VAL A 183 12.52 5.09 14.41
CA VAL A 183 12.31 3.66 14.71
C VAL A 183 13.58 2.80 14.50
N HIS A 184 13.82 1.93 15.48
CA HIS A 184 14.97 1.07 15.78
C HIS A 184 15.81 0.44 14.64
N LYS A 185 17.10 0.17 14.97
CA LYS A 185 18.17 -0.44 14.13
C LYS A 185 17.78 -1.67 13.28
N SER A 186 16.77 -2.45 13.68
CA SER A 186 16.33 -3.64 12.96
C SER A 186 15.70 -3.32 11.59
N GLN A 187 15.13 -2.12 11.43
CA GLN A 187 14.59 -1.67 10.13
C GLN A 187 15.71 -1.31 9.13
N ASP A 188 16.89 -0.85 9.59
CA ASP A 188 18.05 -0.61 8.72
C ASP A 188 18.58 -1.91 8.09
N ALA A 189 18.60 -2.99 8.87
CA ALA A 189 19.11 -4.29 8.42
C ALA A 189 18.28 -4.87 7.26
N LEU A 190 16.97 -4.60 7.25
CA LEU A 190 16.09 -4.98 6.15
C LEU A 190 16.42 -4.21 4.87
N ARG A 191 16.75 -2.92 4.99
CA ARG A 191 17.04 -2.04 3.84
C ARG A 191 18.30 -2.46 3.09
N ASP A 192 19.31 -2.95 3.80
CA ASP A 192 20.54 -3.46 3.17
C ASP A 192 20.30 -4.74 2.34
N ARG A 193 19.17 -5.42 2.55
CA ARG A 193 18.78 -6.66 1.85
C ARG A 193 17.79 -6.42 0.71
N MET A 194 17.45 -5.17 0.39
CA MET A 194 16.49 -4.83 -0.66
C MET A 194 16.90 -3.58 -1.46
N ILE A 195 16.48 -3.52 -2.72
CA ILE A 195 16.73 -2.34 -3.56
C ILE A 195 15.64 -1.31 -3.29
N THR A 196 16.03 -0.19 -2.66
CA THR A 196 15.14 0.93 -2.38
C THR A 196 15.07 1.88 -3.58
N MET A 197 13.86 2.10 -4.08
CA MET A 197 13.52 3.12 -5.06
C MET A 197 12.68 4.20 -4.40
N ASP A 198 13.18 5.43 -4.47
CA ASP A 198 12.47 6.60 -4.00
C ASP A 198 11.42 7.02 -5.04
N LEU A 199 10.16 7.02 -4.60
CA LEU A 199 9.00 7.49 -5.35
C LEU A 199 8.61 8.86 -4.85
N ASP A 200 9.08 9.86 -5.57
CA ASP A 200 8.60 11.22 -5.46
C ASP A 200 7.25 11.39 -6.16
N TYR A 201 6.73 12.62 -6.11
CA TYR A 201 5.56 12.99 -6.87
C TYR A 201 5.76 12.77 -8.37
N PHE A 202 4.68 12.34 -9.03
CA PHE A 202 4.67 12.16 -10.48
C PHE A 202 4.93 13.48 -11.24
N ASP A 203 5.39 13.35 -12.47
CA ASP A 203 5.44 14.45 -13.42
C ASP A 203 4.02 14.95 -13.78
N CYS A 204 3.95 16.18 -14.31
CA CYS A 204 2.68 16.84 -14.60
C CYS A 204 1.81 16.00 -15.55
N ASP A 205 2.41 15.43 -16.60
CA ASP A 205 1.67 14.65 -17.59
C ASP A 205 1.06 13.38 -16.98
N THR A 206 1.81 12.71 -16.10
CA THR A 206 1.32 11.54 -15.36
C THR A 206 0.22 11.90 -14.36
N GLU A 207 0.37 12.99 -13.59
CA GLU A 207 -0.69 13.44 -12.67
C GLU A 207 -1.98 13.74 -13.44
N VAL A 208 -1.89 14.45 -14.57
CA VAL A 208 -3.03 14.76 -15.44
C VAL A 208 -3.67 13.51 -16.01
N ALA A 209 -2.88 12.59 -16.54
CA ALA A 209 -3.40 11.36 -17.15
C ALA A 209 -4.11 10.48 -16.11
N ILE A 210 -3.57 10.37 -14.90
CA ILE A 210 -4.21 9.65 -13.78
C ILE A 210 -5.51 10.35 -13.37
N THR A 211 -5.49 11.68 -13.19
CA THR A 211 -6.69 12.45 -12.83
C THR A 211 -7.77 12.28 -13.89
N GLN A 212 -7.42 12.35 -15.18
CA GLN A 212 -8.34 12.13 -16.29
C GLN A 212 -8.94 10.72 -16.25
N SER A 213 -8.11 9.69 -16.17
CA SER A 213 -8.57 8.29 -16.16
C SER A 213 -9.46 7.98 -14.96
N LYS A 214 -9.18 8.55 -13.78
CA LYS A 214 -9.92 8.26 -12.54
C LYS A 214 -11.18 9.09 -12.34
N SER A 215 -11.32 10.21 -13.05
CA SER A 215 -12.48 11.11 -12.91
C SER A 215 -13.38 11.19 -14.15
N GLY A 216 -12.87 10.86 -15.33
CA GLY A 216 -13.58 11.03 -16.60
C GLY A 216 -13.80 12.50 -17.00
N LEU A 217 -12.99 13.43 -16.45
CA LEU A 217 -12.95 14.84 -16.89
C LEU A 217 -12.17 15.01 -18.20
N SER A 218 -12.33 16.18 -18.84
CA SER A 218 -11.51 16.55 -20.00
C SER A 218 -10.05 16.77 -19.58
N LYS A 219 -9.11 16.55 -20.50
CA LYS A 219 -7.68 16.80 -20.26
C LYS A 219 -7.42 18.24 -19.82
N SER A 220 -8.09 19.22 -20.45
CA SER A 220 -7.94 20.64 -20.09
C SER A 220 -8.39 20.97 -18.67
N ASP A 221 -9.44 20.29 -18.18
CA ASP A 221 -9.93 20.54 -16.82
C ASP A 221 -9.05 19.84 -15.78
N ALA A 222 -8.55 18.63 -16.10
CA ALA A 222 -7.59 17.92 -15.27
C ALA A 222 -6.26 18.69 -15.14
N GLU A 223 -5.77 19.30 -16.22
CA GLU A 223 -4.57 20.15 -16.22
C GLU A 223 -4.68 21.34 -15.26
N ILE A 224 -5.85 21.99 -15.19
CA ILE A 224 -6.08 23.12 -14.27
C ILE A 224 -5.99 22.64 -12.82
N ILE A 225 -6.67 21.55 -12.49
CA ILE A 225 -6.69 20.97 -11.14
C ILE A 225 -5.26 20.59 -10.71
N VAL A 226 -4.54 19.87 -11.58
CA VAL A 226 -3.17 19.44 -11.31
C VAL A 226 -2.24 20.64 -11.16
N SER A 227 -2.37 21.67 -11.99
CA SER A 227 -1.55 22.88 -11.90
C SER A 227 -1.77 23.63 -10.59
N ILE A 228 -3.01 23.74 -10.11
CA ILE A 228 -3.33 24.36 -8.81
C ILE A 228 -2.68 23.56 -7.67
N VAL A 229 -2.82 22.24 -7.68
CA VAL A 229 -2.25 21.37 -6.64
C VAL A 229 -0.72 21.41 -6.65
N ARG A 230 -0.09 21.43 -7.83
CA ARG A 230 1.37 21.54 -7.96
C ARG A 230 1.89 22.90 -7.53
N ASP A 231 1.21 23.99 -7.86
CA ASP A 231 1.60 25.33 -7.41
C ASP A 231 1.41 25.49 -5.90
N LEU A 232 0.35 24.91 -5.33
CA LEU A 232 0.16 24.85 -3.87
C LEU A 232 1.28 24.02 -3.20
N ARG A 233 1.69 22.90 -3.80
CA ARG A 233 2.83 22.11 -3.31
C ARG A 233 4.14 22.92 -3.35
N LYS A 234 4.34 23.72 -4.39
CA LYS A 234 5.54 24.55 -4.56
C LYS A 234 5.59 25.77 -3.65
N SER A 235 4.46 26.24 -3.12
CA SER A 235 4.47 27.39 -2.22
C SER A 235 5.22 27.10 -0.92
N GLY A 236 5.34 25.82 -0.52
CA GLY A 236 6.04 25.43 0.71
C GLY A 236 5.32 25.84 2.00
N GLU A 237 4.15 26.47 1.89
CA GLU A 237 3.31 26.95 2.99
C GLU A 237 2.39 25.85 3.56
N CYS A 238 2.52 24.61 3.06
CA CYS A 238 1.72 23.46 3.49
C CYS A 238 2.51 22.63 4.50
N GLU A 239 1.88 22.25 5.62
CA GLU A 239 2.48 21.29 6.56
C GLU A 239 2.63 19.91 5.93
N PHE A 240 1.63 19.50 5.14
CA PHE A 240 1.67 18.29 4.33
C PHE A 240 1.48 18.65 2.86
N ALA A 241 2.38 18.18 2.01
CA ALA A 241 2.31 18.45 0.58
C ALA A 241 1.11 17.70 -0.05
N PRO A 242 0.23 18.40 -0.80
CA PRO A 242 -0.94 17.77 -1.39
C PRO A 242 -0.52 16.76 -2.46
N THR A 243 -1.23 15.64 -2.54
CA THR A 243 -0.88 14.50 -3.39
C THR A 243 -1.81 14.39 -4.60
N ILE A 244 -1.62 13.35 -5.40
CA ILE A 244 -2.56 13.07 -6.50
C ILE A 244 -3.97 12.69 -5.99
N ARG A 245 -4.10 12.30 -4.71
CA ARG A 245 -5.41 12.03 -4.09
C ARG A 245 -6.27 13.29 -4.09
N GLY A 246 -5.73 14.44 -3.72
CA GLY A 246 -6.42 15.74 -3.81
C GLY A 246 -6.94 16.02 -5.21
N CYS A 247 -6.09 15.83 -6.24
CA CYS A 247 -6.50 16.00 -7.64
C CYS A 247 -7.69 15.09 -8.01
N ILE A 248 -7.62 13.81 -7.64
CA ILE A 248 -8.68 12.83 -7.94
C ILE A 248 -9.98 13.17 -7.21
N MET A 249 -9.90 13.60 -5.94
CA MET A 249 -11.08 13.98 -5.14
C MET A 249 -11.78 15.21 -5.71
N ILE A 250 -11.02 16.25 -6.09
CA ILE A 250 -11.56 17.45 -6.73
C ILE A 250 -12.23 17.06 -8.05
N ALA A 251 -11.52 16.30 -8.89
CA ALA A 251 -12.00 15.93 -10.22
C ALA A 251 -13.26 15.06 -10.18
N LYS A 252 -13.33 14.08 -9.27
CA LYS A 252 -14.53 13.25 -9.07
C LYS A 252 -15.71 14.08 -8.55
N THR A 253 -15.48 14.97 -7.59
CA THR A 253 -16.53 15.84 -7.04
C THR A 253 -17.14 16.73 -8.12
N LEU A 254 -16.30 17.33 -8.97
CA LEU A 254 -16.77 18.12 -10.12
C LEU A 254 -17.58 17.30 -11.11
N LYS A 255 -17.14 16.07 -11.40
CA LYS A 255 -17.87 15.18 -12.30
C LYS A 255 -19.27 14.85 -11.77
N VAL A 256 -19.39 14.54 -10.47
CA VAL A 256 -20.68 14.25 -9.83
C VAL A 256 -21.61 15.47 -9.87
N GLN A 257 -21.07 16.67 -9.69
CA GLN A 257 -21.84 17.91 -9.76
C GLN A 257 -22.12 18.37 -11.21
N ASN A 258 -21.63 17.65 -12.23
CA ASN A 258 -21.66 18.06 -13.65
C ASN A 258 -21.09 19.47 -13.86
N LEU A 259 -20.09 19.85 -13.08
CA LEU A 259 -19.44 21.14 -13.12
C LEU A 259 -18.08 21.05 -13.81
N THR A 260 -17.71 22.13 -14.49
CA THR A 260 -16.35 22.32 -15.01
C THR A 260 -15.64 23.38 -14.18
N PRO A 261 -14.30 23.35 -14.09
CA PRO A 261 -13.52 24.41 -13.45
C PRO A 261 -13.84 25.81 -13.99
N ALA A 262 -14.33 25.92 -15.23
CA ALA A 262 -14.70 27.18 -15.87
C ALA A 262 -16.15 27.64 -15.58
N GLY A 263 -17.07 26.73 -15.25
CA GLY A 263 -18.48 27.05 -15.01
C GLY A 263 -18.84 27.28 -13.54
N ALA A 264 -17.93 26.96 -12.61
CA ALA A 264 -18.22 26.83 -11.19
C ALA A 264 -17.51 27.88 -10.32
N ASN A 265 -17.57 29.16 -10.70
CA ASN A 265 -16.76 30.24 -10.10
C ASN A 265 -16.88 30.42 -8.56
N GLY A 266 -17.85 29.79 -7.90
CA GLY A 266 -17.93 29.69 -6.43
C GLY A 266 -17.76 28.26 -5.89
N THR A 267 -18.47 27.29 -6.48
CA THR A 267 -18.49 25.90 -6.00
C THR A 267 -17.15 25.19 -6.20
N PHE A 268 -16.44 25.44 -7.31
CA PHE A 268 -15.11 24.87 -7.54
C PHE A 268 -14.10 25.36 -6.52
N THR A 269 -14.16 26.66 -6.20
CA THR A 269 -13.31 27.28 -5.17
C THR A 269 -13.56 26.66 -3.80
N GLN A 270 -14.82 26.49 -3.41
CA GLN A 270 -15.19 25.83 -2.15
C GLN A 270 -14.70 24.37 -2.10
N VAL A 271 -14.94 23.59 -3.15
CA VAL A 271 -14.49 22.18 -3.23
C VAL A 271 -12.96 22.08 -3.12
N CYS A 272 -12.22 22.94 -3.82
CA CYS A 272 -10.76 22.97 -3.73
C CYS A 272 -10.30 23.36 -2.33
N GLN A 273 -10.92 24.37 -1.73
CA GLN A 273 -10.60 24.83 -0.38
C GLN A 273 -10.86 23.75 0.67
N ASP A 274 -11.98 23.03 0.57
CA ASP A 274 -12.33 22.02 1.56
C ASP A 274 -11.43 20.78 1.45
N ILE A 275 -11.15 20.31 0.23
CA ILE A 275 -10.28 19.15 0.01
C ILE A 275 -8.81 19.50 0.33
N LEU A 276 -8.28 20.58 -0.24
CA LEU A 276 -6.87 20.91 -0.09
C LEU A 276 -6.54 21.39 1.33
N ALA A 277 -7.42 22.17 1.98
CA ALA A 277 -7.17 22.54 3.38
C ALA A 277 -7.22 21.31 4.31
N SER A 278 -8.07 20.32 4.02
CA SER A 278 -8.10 19.08 4.80
C SER A 278 -6.87 18.19 4.57
N GLU A 279 -6.29 18.19 3.37
CA GLU A 279 -5.12 17.36 3.05
C GLU A 279 -3.80 17.99 3.53
N THR A 280 -3.74 19.33 3.59
CA THR A 280 -2.49 20.07 3.83
C THR A 280 -2.32 20.58 5.28
N SER A 281 -3.34 20.46 6.12
CA SER A 281 -3.30 20.91 7.53
C SER A 281 -3.49 19.76 8.52
N ARG A 282 -2.75 19.80 9.63
CA ARG A 282 -2.97 18.87 10.75
C ARG A 282 -4.35 19.10 11.37
N ILE A 283 -5.01 18.00 11.77
CA ILE A 283 -6.31 18.02 12.45
C ILE A 283 -6.26 19.00 13.64
N GLY A 284 -7.01 20.10 13.56
CA GLY A 284 -7.15 21.09 14.64
C GLY A 284 -6.49 22.47 14.41
N SER A 285 -5.68 22.68 13.38
CA SER A 285 -5.05 23.99 13.12
C SER A 285 -5.95 24.92 12.26
N ARG A 286 -6.93 25.59 12.89
CA ARG A 286 -7.82 26.54 12.20
C ARG A 286 -7.07 27.70 11.52
N THR A 287 -5.95 28.13 12.08
CA THR A 287 -5.16 29.26 11.57
C THR A 287 -4.45 28.93 10.27
N ASN A 288 -3.90 27.71 10.14
CA ASN A 288 -3.24 27.27 8.90
C ASN A 288 -4.25 26.98 7.79
N GLN A 289 -5.43 26.46 8.14
CA GLN A 289 -6.52 26.26 7.19
C GLN A 289 -6.95 27.57 6.51
N GLY A 290 -7.02 28.69 7.26
CA GLY A 290 -7.35 30.00 6.69
C GLY A 290 -6.36 30.45 5.61
N ARG A 291 -5.06 30.35 5.90
CA ARG A 291 -3.98 30.72 4.96
C ARG A 291 -4.01 29.86 3.69
N ILE A 292 -4.17 28.54 3.84
CA ILE A 292 -4.27 27.63 2.69
C ILE A 292 -5.48 27.99 1.82
N LYS A 293 -6.63 28.34 2.42
CA LYS A 293 -7.82 28.74 1.68
C LYS A 293 -7.61 30.02 0.87
N GLU A 294 -6.86 30.98 1.39
CA GLU A 294 -6.49 32.22 0.68
C GLU A 294 -5.56 31.92 -0.50
N ILE A 295 -4.50 31.13 -0.29
CA ILE A 295 -3.57 30.72 -1.34
C ILE A 295 -4.29 29.97 -2.46
N VAL A 296 -5.17 29.02 -2.11
CA VAL A 296 -5.97 28.28 -3.10
C VAL A 296 -6.85 29.21 -3.92
N LYS A 297 -7.45 30.24 -3.29
CA LYS A 297 -8.26 31.23 -4.01
C LYS A 297 -7.43 32.03 -5.01
N GLU A 298 -6.25 32.50 -4.61
CA GLU A 298 -5.34 33.23 -5.50
C GLU A 298 -4.87 32.37 -6.68
N LEU A 299 -4.56 31.09 -6.42
CA LEU A 299 -4.19 30.14 -7.47
C LEU A 299 -5.35 29.91 -8.45
N ILE A 300 -6.57 29.75 -7.95
CA ILE A 300 -7.75 29.58 -8.82
C ILE A 300 -7.98 30.83 -9.68
N GLU A 301 -7.86 32.04 -9.12
CA GLU A 301 -7.99 33.28 -9.90
C GLU A 301 -6.90 33.41 -10.98
N LYS A 302 -5.65 33.01 -10.67
CA LYS A 302 -4.53 32.99 -11.62
C LYS A 302 -4.80 32.05 -12.79
N TYR A 303 -5.30 30.84 -12.54
CA TYR A 303 -5.60 29.86 -13.59
C TYR A 303 -6.93 30.16 -14.33
N GLY A 304 -7.90 30.79 -13.66
CA GLY A 304 -9.13 31.28 -14.29
C GLY A 304 -8.89 32.39 -15.31
N LYS A 305 -7.97 33.33 -15.02
CA LYS A 305 -7.62 34.44 -15.93
C LYS A 305 -6.86 34.00 -17.18
N ARG A 306 -6.02 32.95 -17.10
CA ARG A 306 -5.24 32.43 -18.26
C ARG A 306 -6.11 31.94 -19.42
N ARG A 307 -7.36 31.54 -19.19
CA ARG A 307 -8.31 31.13 -20.25
C ARG A 307 -9.01 32.32 -20.94
N GLY A 308 -9.00 33.51 -20.33
CA GLY A 308 -9.64 34.71 -20.87
C GLY A 308 -8.83 35.46 -21.93
N HIS A 309 -7.59 35.03 -22.22
CA HIS A 309 -6.70 35.64 -23.22
C HIS A 309 -6.47 34.75 -24.46
N VAL A 310 -7.20 33.63 -24.57
CA VAL A 310 -7.28 32.84 -25.79
C VAL A 310 -8.72 32.93 -26.30
N LYS A 311 -9.08 34.10 -26.80
CA LYS A 311 -10.22 34.31 -27.69
C LYS A 311 -9.70 34.88 -28.99
#